data_AF-A0A524QIR5-F1
#
_entry.id   AF-A0A524QIR5-F1
#
_cell.length_a   1.000
_cell.length_b   1.000
_cell.length_c   1.000
_cell.angle_alpha   90.00
_cell.angle_beta   90.00
_cell.angle_gamma   90.00
#
_symmetry.space_group_name_H-M   'P 1'
#
loop_
_entity.id
_entity.type
_entity.pdbx_description
1 polymer ?
#
loop_
_entity_poly.entity_id
_entity_poly.type
_entity_poly.pdbx_seq_one_letter_code
_entity_poly.pdbx_strand_id
1 'polypeptide(L)' 'MKSAARVLIIGGGMMGVGIAYHLTKEGMWYVMLVE' A
#
# COMPACT_ATOMS: atom_id res chain seq x y z
N MET A 1 -3.48 17.31 8.25
CA MET A 1 -3.64 15.99 7.62
C MET A 1 -2.29 15.60 7.03
N LYS A 2 -1.64 14.56 7.59
CA LYS A 2 -0.27 14.16 7.21
C LYS A 2 -0.29 13.51 5.81
N SER A 3 0.69 13.89 4.98
CA SER A 3 1.02 13.47 3.60
C SER A 3 0.02 12.53 2.91
N ALA A 4 -0.56 12.97 1.79
CA ALA A 4 -1.31 12.11 0.87
C ALA A 4 -0.55 10.80 0.62
N ALA A 5 -1.20 9.65 0.79
CA ALA A 5 -0.65 8.38 0.33
C ALA A 5 -0.36 8.50 -1.17
N ARG A 6 0.82 8.07 -1.60
CA ARG A 6 1.14 8.03 -3.04
C ARG A 6 0.42 6.88 -3.73
N VAL A 7 0.08 5.84 -2.96
CA VAL A 7 -0.60 4.64 -3.44
C VAL A 7 -1.69 4.27 -2.44
N LEU A 8 -2.92 4.18 -2.92
CA LEU A 8 -4.07 3.61 -2.21
C LEU A 8 -4.40 2.25 -2.82
N ILE A 9 -4.37 1.20 -2.01
CA ILE A 9 -4.77 -0.16 -2.38
C ILE A 9 -6.13 -0.41 -1.75
N ILE A 10 -7.12 -0.80 -2.56
CA ILE A 10 -8.47 -1.15 -2.10
C ILE A 10 -8.61 -2.66 -2.25
N GLY A 11 -8.85 -3.34 -1.13
CA GLY A 11 -8.86 -4.79 -1.01
C GLY A 11 -7.54 -5.33 -0.41
N GLY A 12 -7.68 -6.04 0.70
CA GLY A 12 -6.68 -6.66 1.56
C GLY A 12 -6.62 -8.18 1.45
N GLY A 13 -7.23 -8.76 0.42
CA GLY A 13 -6.95 -10.14 0.02
C GLY A 13 -5.47 -10.34 -0.37
N MET A 14 -5.12 -11.58 -0.73
CA MET A 14 -3.72 -11.98 -0.99
C MET A 14 -3.01 -11.10 -2.02
N MET A 15 -3.75 -10.63 -3.03
CA MET A 15 -3.24 -9.68 -4.03
C MET A 15 -2.91 -8.31 -3.43
N GLY A 16 -3.81 -7.74 -2.61
CA GLY A 16 -3.61 -6.43 -2.00
C GLY A 16 -2.42 -6.40 -1.03
N VAL A 17 -2.32 -7.43 -0.20
CA VAL A 17 -1.19 -7.60 0.72
C VAL A 17 0.11 -7.85 -0.05
N GLY A 18 0.10 -8.67 -1.09
CA GLY A 18 1.28 -8.94 -1.92
C GLY A 18 1.80 -7.67 -2.62
N ILE A 19 0.90 -6.84 -3.14
CA ILE A 19 1.24 -5.54 -3.74
C ILE A 19 1.83 -4.62 -2.67
N ALA A 20 1.21 -4.49 -1.49
CA ALA A 20 1.73 -3.68 -0.39
C ALA A 20 3.14 -4.12 0.05
N TYR A 21 3.36 -5.43 0.16
CA TYR A 21 4.66 -6.00 0.50
C TYR A 21 5.74 -5.65 -0.52
N HIS A 22 5.49 -5.87 -1.81
CA HIS A 22 6.48 -5.57 -2.83
C HIS A 22 6.75 -4.07 -2.96
N LEU A 23 5.73 -3.22 -2.86
CA LEU A 23 5.92 -1.77 -2.88
C LEU A 23 6.79 -1.29 -1.72
N THR A 24 6.48 -1.72 -0.50
CA THR A 24 7.27 -1.35 0.69
C THR A 24 8.69 -1.91 0.64
N LYS A 25 8.88 -3.13 0.12
CA LYS A 25 10.19 -3.75 -0.11
C LYS A 25 11.07 -2.96 -1.09
N GLU A 26 10.48 -2.39 -2.13
CA GLU A 26 11.17 -1.53 -3.13
C GLU A 26 11.34 -0.07 -2.63
N GLY A 27 11.06 0.21 -1.34
CA GLY A 27 11.28 1.52 -0.73
C GLY A 27 10.12 2.51 -0.87
N MET A 28 8.94 2.05 -1.30
CA MET A 28 7.72 2.87 -1.30
C MET A 28 7.05 2.83 0.07
N TRP A 29 7.31 3.85 0.89
CA TRP A 29 6.80 3.94 2.28
C TRP A 29 5.41 4.59 2.42
N TYR A 30 4.92 5.27 1.38
CA TYR A 30 3.65 6.01 1.39
C TYR A 30 2.51 5.20 0.75
N VAL A 31 2.27 4.00 1.27
CA VAL A 31 1.23 3.07 0.82
C VAL A 31 0.14 2.98 1.90
N MET A 32 -1.11 3.10 1.48
CA MET A 32 -2.27 2.86 2.33
C MET A 32 -3.08 1.71 1.75
N LEU A 33 -3.33 0.68 2.54
CA LEU A 33 -4.24 -0.41 2.20
C LEU A 33 -5.52 -0.23 3.00
N VAL A 34 -6.66 -0.28 2.31
CA VAL A 34 -8.01 -0.23 2.90
C VAL A 34 -8.74 -1.49 2.45
N GLU A 35 -9.32 -2.20 3.41
CA GLU A 35 -10.24 -3.32 3.19
C GLU A 35 -11.68 -2.80 3.19
#